data_AF-A0AA44WG49-F1
#
_entry.id   AF-A0AA44WG49-F1
#
_cell.length_a   1.000
_cell.length_b   1.000
_cell.length_c   1.000
_cell.angle_alpha   90.00
_cell.angle_beta   90.00
_cell.angle_gamma   90.00
#
_symmetry.space_group_name_H-M   'P 1'
#
loop_
_entity.id
_entity.type
_entity.pdbx_description
1 polymer ?
#
loop_
_entity_poly.entity_id
_entity_poly.type
_entity_poly.pdbx_seq_one_letter_code
_entity_poly.pdbx_strand_id
1 'polypeptide(L)'
;MRTAIALLVAGIFLTAQAFEFTGPDPSQKINLTQPVEITWTLDSSISEPLARAFNLWFYAVFSGGGGKASWEIRSNLSLSSTSYTWNPRSIVDGLIPNGNLLVPGEEHYFSAQLVGAEGEKLAEVQSEKYALEGYDFIRNGGLRVGADMAAVGMMAGLVIVGGMML
;
A
#
# COMPACT_ATOMS: atom_id res chain seq x y z
N MET A 1 50.58 17.84 -27.05
CA MET A 1 49.39 17.00 -27.28
C MET A 1 48.67 16.85 -25.95
N ARG A 2 47.44 17.36 -25.83
CA ARG A 2 46.69 17.39 -24.56
C ARG A 2 45.98 16.04 -24.40
N THR A 3 46.37 15.28 -23.38
CA THR A 3 45.71 14.03 -23.00
C THR A 3 44.37 14.37 -22.36
N ALA A 4 43.27 14.08 -23.06
CA ALA A 4 41.93 14.17 -22.49
C ALA A 4 41.75 12.98 -21.54
N ILE A 5 41.76 13.26 -20.23
CA ILE A 5 41.35 12.28 -19.22
C ILE A 5 39.82 12.22 -19.31
N ALA A 6 39.32 11.15 -19.92
CA ALA A 6 37.91 10.81 -19.88
C ALA A 6 37.55 10.46 -18.43
N LEU A 7 36.93 11.42 -17.72
CA LEU A 7 36.28 11.20 -16.44
C LEU A 7 35.11 10.24 -16.69
N LEU A 8 35.35 8.95 -16.38
CA LEU A 8 34.32 7.94 -16.31
C LEU A 8 33.44 8.29 -15.09
N VAL A 9 32.35 9.03 -15.31
CA VAL A 9 31.32 9.23 -14.30
C VAL A 9 30.59 7.90 -14.17
N ALA A 10 31.08 7.05 -13.26
CA ALA A 10 30.33 5.89 -12.80
C ALA A 10 29.13 6.42 -12.00
N GLY A 11 28.00 6.62 -12.68
CA GLY A 11 26.73 6.85 -12.02
C GLY A 11 26.42 5.63 -11.15
N ILE A 12 26.52 5.80 -9.84
CA ILE A 12 26.09 4.79 -8.89
C ILE A 12 24.57 4.73 -9.03
N PHE A 13 24.07 3.77 -9.80
CA PHE A 13 22.67 3.42 -9.76
C PHE A 13 22.42 2.87 -8.35
N LEU A 14 21.88 3.72 -7.47
CA LEU A 14 21.22 3.30 -6.25
C LEU A 14 20.12 2.32 -6.66
N THR A 15 20.41 1.02 -6.60
CA THR A 15 19.38 0.02 -6.85
C THR A 15 18.43 0.09 -5.67
N ALA A 16 17.12 0.15 -5.95
CA ALA A 16 16.05 0.09 -4.96
C ALA A 16 16.02 -1.22 -4.12
N GLN A 17 17.10 -2.01 -4.14
CA GLN A 17 17.28 -3.28 -3.44
C GLN A 17 17.85 -3.11 -2.02
N ALA A 18 18.28 -1.91 -1.65
CA ALA A 18 18.92 -1.67 -0.36
C ALA A 18 17.93 -1.27 0.75
N PHE A 19 16.65 -1.06 0.43
CA PHE A 19 15.58 -0.91 1.42
C PHE A 19 14.47 -1.89 1.06
N GLU A 20 14.01 -2.68 2.01
CA GLU A 20 12.95 -3.67 1.79
C GLU A 20 11.96 -3.63 2.95
N PHE A 21 10.67 -3.54 2.64
CA PHE A 21 9.62 -3.71 3.63
C PHE A 21 9.49 -5.18 3.99
N THR A 22 9.56 -5.49 5.28
CA THR A 22 9.41 -6.85 5.82
C THR A 22 8.11 -7.06 6.56
N GLY A 23 7.36 -6.00 6.79
CA GLY A 23 6.08 -6.03 7.50
C GLY A 23 5.30 -4.72 7.31
N PRO A 24 3.96 -4.77 7.33
CA PRO A 24 3.11 -5.92 7.66
C PRO A 24 3.10 -7.05 6.60
N ASP A 25 2.63 -8.23 6.98
CA ASP A 25 2.41 -9.37 6.06
C ASP A 25 1.38 -8.97 4.99
N PRO A 26 1.73 -8.98 3.69
CA PRO A 26 0.84 -8.55 2.61
C PRO A 26 -0.38 -9.45 2.43
N SER A 27 -0.35 -10.70 2.90
CA SER A 27 -1.51 -11.60 2.89
C SER A 27 -2.58 -11.23 3.93
N GLN A 28 -2.23 -10.35 4.88
CA GLN A 28 -3.12 -9.89 5.93
C GLN A 28 -3.64 -8.48 5.61
N LYS A 29 -4.89 -8.23 5.99
CA LYS A 29 -5.46 -6.89 5.87
C LYS A 29 -4.84 -5.98 6.93
N ILE A 30 -4.56 -4.73 6.55
CA ILE A 30 -4.18 -3.70 7.52
C ILE A 30 -5.44 -3.19 8.20
N ASN A 31 -5.53 -3.40 9.52
CA ASN A 31 -6.61 -2.87 10.32
C ASN A 31 -6.34 -1.43 10.74
N LEU A 32 -7.03 -0.48 10.10
CA LEU A 32 -6.88 0.93 10.37
C LEU A 32 -7.39 1.36 11.75
N THR A 33 -8.11 0.52 12.51
CA THR A 33 -8.59 0.88 13.86
C THR A 33 -7.55 0.69 14.95
N GLN A 34 -6.40 0.09 14.62
CA GLN A 34 -5.37 -0.29 15.57
C GLN A 34 -4.01 0.25 15.11
N PRO A 35 -3.04 0.40 16.03
CA PRO A 35 -1.67 0.67 15.65
C PRO A 35 -1.13 -0.42 14.71
N VAL A 36 -0.36 -0.01 13.70
CA VAL A 36 0.24 -0.90 12.70
C VAL A 36 1.76 -0.82 12.86
N GLU A 37 2.40 -1.95 13.10
CA GLU A 37 3.86 -2.04 13.08
C GLU A 37 4.35 -2.19 11.64
N ILE A 38 5.16 -1.23 11.20
CA ILE A 38 5.80 -1.23 9.89
C ILE A 38 7.26 -1.58 10.11
N THR A 39 7.76 -2.60 9.41
CA THR A 39 9.13 -3.09 9.57
C THR A 39 9.83 -3.14 8.23
N TRP A 40 11.15 -2.97 8.27
CA TRP A 40 11.97 -2.98 7.07
C TRP A 40 13.40 -3.40 7.39
N THR A 41 14.14 -3.76 6.35
CA THR A 41 15.58 -3.98 6.37
C THR A 41 16.26 -2.92 5.52
N LEU A 42 17.42 -2.44 5.98
CA LEU A 42 18.32 -1.62 5.18
C LEU A 42 19.63 -2.39 4.98
N ASP A 43 20.08 -2.42 3.73
CA ASP A 43 21.44 -2.82 3.38
C ASP A 43 22.42 -1.72 3.83
N SER A 44 23.59 -2.13 4.32
CA SER A 44 24.64 -1.22 4.79
C SER A 44 25.21 -0.30 3.69
N SER A 45 24.91 -0.59 2.42
CA SER A 45 25.19 0.27 1.27
C SER A 45 24.39 1.58 1.28
N ILE A 46 23.25 1.65 1.96
CA ILE A 46 22.58 2.92 2.27
C ILE A 46 23.15 3.45 3.59
N SER A 47 24.18 4.27 3.47
CA SER A 47 24.79 4.99 4.60
C SER A 47 25.13 6.41 4.20
N GLU A 48 25.35 7.29 5.19
CA GLU A 48 25.86 8.63 4.92
C GLU A 48 27.21 8.54 4.16
N PRO A 49 27.46 9.43 3.18
CA PRO A 49 26.70 10.63 2.83
C PRO A 49 25.57 10.40 1.82
N LEU A 50 25.32 9.15 1.41
CA LEU A 50 24.42 8.83 0.30
C LEU A 50 22.97 9.15 0.62
N ALA A 51 22.49 8.78 1.80
CA ALA A 51 21.21 9.24 2.34
C ALA A 51 21.43 9.65 3.80
N ARG A 52 20.71 10.67 4.26
CA ARG A 52 20.75 11.10 5.67
C ARG A 52 19.66 10.46 6.52
N ALA A 53 18.52 10.17 5.89
CA ALA A 53 17.31 9.68 6.54
C ALA A 53 16.34 9.17 5.47
N PHE A 54 15.17 8.69 5.90
CA PHE A 54 14.05 8.45 5.02
C PHE A 54 12.72 8.92 5.63
N ASN A 55 11.76 9.18 4.75
CA ASN A 55 10.39 9.53 5.13
C ASN A 55 9.48 8.35 4.81
N LEU A 56 8.59 8.02 5.74
CA LEU A 56 7.61 6.96 5.61
C LEU A 56 6.24 7.55 5.26
N TRP A 57 5.61 6.98 4.23
CA TRP A 57 4.34 7.43 3.67
C TRP A 57 3.36 6.28 3.56
N PHE A 58 2.07 6.58 3.71
CA PHE A 58 0.97 5.69 3.37
C PHE A 58 0.25 6.21 2.13
N TYR A 59 -0.08 5.31 1.22
CA TYR A 59 -0.78 5.61 -0.01
C TYR A 59 -2.07 4.81 -0.10
N ALA A 60 -3.17 5.50 -0.40
CA ALA A 60 -4.47 4.86 -0.59
C ALA A 60 -5.13 5.28 -1.90
N VAL A 61 -5.81 4.33 -2.54
CA VAL A 61 -6.57 4.55 -3.77
C VAL A 61 -8.05 4.72 -3.42
N PHE A 62 -8.69 5.75 -3.98
CA PHE A 62 -10.11 6.01 -3.79
C PHE A 62 -10.97 5.29 -4.82
N SER A 63 -12.13 4.82 -4.37
CA SER A 63 -13.20 4.28 -5.22
C SER A 63 -13.80 5.36 -6.14
N GLY A 64 -14.51 4.92 -7.18
CA GLY A 64 -15.32 5.82 -8.01
C GLY A 64 -14.55 6.81 -8.90
N GLY A 65 -13.26 6.55 -9.16
CA GLY A 65 -12.41 7.43 -9.98
C GLY A 65 -11.75 8.57 -9.21
N GLY A 66 -11.79 8.56 -7.86
CA GLY A 66 -11.23 9.60 -7.00
C GLY A 66 -9.70 9.71 -6.97
N GLY A 67 -8.99 8.88 -7.74
CA GLY A 67 -7.54 8.90 -7.81
C GLY A 67 -6.86 8.32 -6.55
N LYS A 68 -5.68 8.85 -6.22
CA LYS A 68 -4.83 8.35 -5.15
C LYS A 68 -4.47 9.46 -4.18
N ALA A 69 -4.55 9.18 -2.88
CA ALA A 69 -4.07 10.06 -1.83
C ALA A 69 -2.85 9.48 -1.12
N SER A 70 -2.12 10.36 -0.47
CA SER A 70 -0.89 10.06 0.27
C SER A 70 -0.85 10.84 1.56
N TRP A 71 -0.34 10.21 2.61
CA TRP A 71 -0.13 10.84 3.90
C TRP A 71 1.27 10.51 4.39
N GLU A 72 1.96 11.52 4.89
CA GLU A 72 3.21 11.30 5.60
C GLU A 72 2.89 10.64 6.95
N ILE A 73 3.49 9.48 7.19
CA ILE A 73 3.44 8.81 8.49
C ILE A 73 4.49 9.43 9.41
N ARG A 74 5.73 9.56 8.90
CA ARG A 74 6.86 10.07 9.67
C ARG A 74 7.98 10.55 8.75
N SER A 75 8.50 11.74 9.01
CA SER A 75 9.71 12.26 8.36
C SER A 75 10.99 11.97 9.14
N ASN A 76 12.13 11.98 8.45
CA ASN A 76 13.48 11.95 9.02
C ASN A 76 13.72 10.75 9.96
N LEU A 77 13.25 9.57 9.58
CA LEU A 77 13.60 8.32 10.26
C LEU A 77 15.07 7.99 10.05
N SER A 78 15.72 7.52 11.12
CA SER A 78 17.13 7.12 11.08
C SER A 78 17.30 5.90 10.18
N LEU A 79 18.40 5.88 9.41
CA LEU A 79 18.81 4.70 8.63
C LEU A 79 19.17 3.49 9.52
N SER A 80 19.39 3.71 10.81
CA SER A 80 19.62 2.65 11.80
C SER A 80 18.34 2.04 12.39
N SER A 81 17.18 2.64 12.12
CA SER A 81 15.90 2.12 12.59
C SER A 81 15.42 0.99 11.68
N THR A 82 14.72 0.01 12.24
CA THR A 82 14.19 -1.16 11.51
C THR A 82 12.66 -1.30 11.62
N SER A 83 12.02 -0.48 12.46
CA SER A 83 10.57 -0.46 12.60
C SER A 83 10.03 0.88 13.05
N TYR A 84 8.74 1.08 12.81
CA TYR A 84 7.95 2.19 13.34
C TYR A 84 6.50 1.76 13.55
N THR A 85 5.97 2.01 14.74
CA THR A 85 4.55 1.80 15.03
C THR A 85 3.75 3.04 14.62
N TRP A 86 2.96 2.89 13.57
CA TRP A 86 2.10 3.93 13.05
C TRP A 86 0.71 3.87 13.69
N ASN A 87 0.18 5.03 14.10
CA ASN A 87 -1.22 5.16 14.48
C ASN A 87 -2.05 5.76 13.33
N PRO A 88 -2.90 4.98 12.66
CA PRO A 88 -3.70 5.41 11.50
C PRO A 88 -4.81 6.41 11.80
N ARG A 89 -5.11 6.70 13.07
CA ARG A 89 -6.25 7.54 13.46
C ARG A 89 -6.28 8.90 12.77
N SER A 90 -5.14 9.57 12.61
CA SER A 90 -5.06 10.89 11.97
C SER A 90 -5.47 10.88 10.50
N ILE A 91 -5.17 9.79 9.76
CA ILE A 91 -5.60 9.63 8.36
C ILE A 91 -7.10 9.38 8.31
N VAL A 92 -7.59 8.50 9.18
CA VAL A 92 -9.01 8.13 9.25
C VAL A 92 -9.87 9.35 9.57
N ASP A 93 -9.43 10.21 10.49
CA ASP A 93 -10.11 11.46 10.83
C ASP A 93 -10.20 12.42 9.63
N GLY A 94 -9.26 12.36 8.68
CA GLY A 94 -9.32 13.12 7.42
C GLY A 94 -10.18 12.46 6.33
N LEU A 95 -10.42 11.16 6.41
CA LEU A 95 -11.17 10.39 5.42
C LEU A 95 -12.69 10.38 5.70
N ILE A 96 -13.07 10.20 6.97
CA ILE A 96 -14.48 10.07 7.39
C ILE A 96 -15.34 11.31 7.06
N PRO A 97 -14.92 12.56 7.35
CA PRO A 97 -15.78 13.73 7.11
C PRO A 97 -16.06 14.01 5.64
N ASN A 98 -15.18 13.56 4.75
CA ASN A 98 -15.27 13.80 3.31
C ASN A 98 -16.10 12.75 2.57
N GLY A 99 -16.57 11.69 3.27
CA GLY A 99 -17.30 10.58 2.65
C GLY A 99 -16.47 9.84 1.58
N ASN A 100 -15.15 9.99 1.62
CA ASN A 100 -14.25 9.35 0.66
C ASN A 100 -14.30 7.85 0.88
N LEU A 101 -14.43 7.06 -0.19
CA LEU A 101 -14.41 5.60 -0.12
C LEU A 101 -13.08 5.08 -0.66
N LEU A 102 -12.46 4.10 0.00
CA LEU A 102 -11.27 3.45 -0.53
C LEU A 102 -11.66 2.33 -1.49
N VAL A 103 -10.77 2.03 -2.44
CA VAL A 103 -10.93 0.83 -3.28
C VAL A 103 -10.85 -0.40 -2.38
N PRO A 104 -11.75 -1.39 -2.54
CA PRO A 104 -11.61 -2.66 -1.85
C PRO A 104 -10.45 -3.46 -2.46
N GLY A 105 -9.75 -4.24 -1.62
CA GLY A 105 -8.68 -5.14 -2.07
C GLY A 105 -7.29 -4.51 -2.00
N GLU A 106 -6.32 -5.20 -2.60
CA GLU A 106 -4.89 -4.91 -2.48
C GLU A 106 -4.45 -3.79 -3.42
N GLU A 107 -4.78 -2.54 -3.08
CA GLU A 107 -4.38 -1.35 -3.84
C GLU A 107 -3.58 -0.32 -3.02
N HIS A 108 -3.49 -0.53 -1.71
CA HIS A 108 -2.92 0.42 -0.75
C HIS A 108 -1.51 0.01 -0.37
N TYR A 109 -0.58 0.94 -0.17
CA TYR A 109 0.81 0.57 0.08
C TYR A 109 1.55 1.59 0.92
N PHE A 110 2.64 1.15 1.54
CA PHE A 110 3.61 2.01 2.20
C PHE A 110 4.72 2.40 1.24
N SER A 111 5.32 3.56 1.48
CA SER A 111 6.50 3.96 0.74
C SER A 111 7.54 4.59 1.65
N ALA A 112 8.80 4.23 1.41
CA ALA A 112 9.97 4.84 2.01
C ALA A 112 10.64 5.73 0.96
N GLN A 113 10.74 7.03 1.25
CA GLN A 113 11.44 7.99 0.42
C GLN A 113 12.80 8.29 1.06
N LEU A 114 13.89 7.84 0.42
CA LEU A 114 15.24 8.15 0.87
C LEU A 114 15.53 9.63 0.63
N VAL A 115 16.11 10.28 1.63
CA VAL A 115 16.36 11.72 1.64
C VAL A 115 17.86 11.97 1.67
N GLY A 116 18.34 12.80 0.75
CA GLY A 116 19.73 13.23 0.68
C GLY A 116 20.08 14.31 1.68
N ALA A 117 21.35 14.74 1.68
CA ALA A 117 21.87 15.66 2.67
C ALA A 117 21.11 17.00 2.71
N GLU A 118 20.67 17.49 1.54
CA GLU A 118 19.98 18.77 1.38
C GLU A 118 18.46 18.65 1.49
N GLY A 119 17.93 17.44 1.73
CA GLY A 119 16.50 17.18 1.86
C GLY A 119 15.82 16.73 0.56
N GLU A 120 16.58 16.56 -0.52
CA GLU A 120 16.12 16.08 -1.80
C GLU A 120 15.72 14.60 -1.75
N LYS A 121 14.68 14.22 -2.52
CA LYS A 121 14.31 12.82 -2.68
C LYS A 121 15.30 12.13 -3.61
N LEU A 122 16.00 11.12 -3.09
CA LEU A 122 16.98 10.34 -3.84
C LEU A 122 16.36 9.11 -4.48
N ALA A 123 15.54 8.41 -3.71
CA ALA A 123 14.86 7.20 -4.15
C ALA A 123 13.52 7.05 -3.44
N GLU A 124 12.67 6.22 -4.01
CA GLU A 124 11.38 5.84 -3.44
C GLU A 124 11.23 4.32 -3.58
N VAL A 125 11.02 3.66 -2.46
CA VAL A 125 10.72 2.22 -2.39
C VAL A 125 9.28 2.08 -1.96
N GLN A 126 8.56 1.15 -2.57
CA GLN A 126 7.17 0.84 -2.26
C GLN A 126 7.10 -0.56 -1.69
N SER A 127 6.25 -0.76 -0.69
CA SER A 127 5.91 -2.09 -0.20
C SER A 127 5.08 -2.85 -1.23
N GLU A 128 4.78 -4.11 -0.92
CA GLU A 128 3.62 -4.77 -1.51
C GLU A 128 2.33 -4.01 -1.22
N LYS A 129 1.27 -4.38 -1.94
CA LYS A 129 -0.05 -3.79 -1.78
C LYS A 129 -0.84 -4.57 -0.74
N TYR A 130 -1.68 -3.85 -0.02
CA TYR A 130 -2.45 -4.35 1.10
C TYR A 130 -3.92 -4.07 0.89
N ALA A 131 -4.74 -5.05 1.26
CA ALA A 131 -6.15 -4.82 1.55
C ALA A 131 -6.28 -4.15 2.93
N LEU A 132 -7.32 -3.35 3.10
CA LEU A 132 -7.58 -2.62 4.34
C LEU A 132 -8.85 -3.13 5.02
N GLU A 133 -8.88 -3.01 6.35
CA GLU A 133 -10.06 -3.21 7.16
C GLU A 133 -10.14 -2.21 8.32
N GLY A 134 -11.25 -2.23 9.05
CA GLY A 134 -11.50 -1.26 10.11
C GLY A 134 -12.10 0.07 9.62
N TYR A 135 -12.81 0.75 10.51
CA TYR A 135 -13.60 1.97 10.27
C TYR A 135 -14.61 1.87 9.09
N ASP A 136 -14.95 0.65 8.68
CA ASP A 136 -15.98 0.30 7.69
C ASP A 136 -15.70 0.77 6.24
N PHE A 137 -14.44 0.91 5.80
CA PHE A 137 -13.93 1.19 4.42
C PHE A 137 -14.67 2.21 3.51
N ILE A 138 -15.58 3.02 4.02
CA ILE A 138 -15.35 4.21 4.85
C ILE A 138 -16.80 4.69 5.08
N ARG A 139 -17.54 3.99 5.96
CA ARG A 139 -19.03 4.01 6.06
C ARG A 139 -19.77 3.88 4.70
N ASN A 140 -20.06 2.64 4.24
CA ASN A 140 -20.86 2.26 3.05
C ASN A 140 -20.16 2.28 1.66
N GLY A 141 -18.99 1.65 1.53
CA GLY A 141 -18.42 1.27 0.22
C GLY A 141 -19.10 0.07 -0.46
N GLY A 142 -20.36 -0.24 -0.10
CA GLY A 142 -21.13 -1.33 -0.68
C GLY A 142 -22.35 -0.79 -1.41
N LEU A 143 -22.47 -1.12 -2.69
CA LEU A 143 -23.76 -1.11 -3.37
C LEU A 143 -24.76 -1.86 -2.48
N ARG A 144 -25.79 -1.17 -1.96
CA ARG A 144 -27.01 -1.85 -1.55
C ARG A 144 -27.75 -2.26 -2.82
N VAL A 145 -27.35 -3.38 -3.42
CA VAL A 145 -28.18 -4.06 -4.43
C VAL A 145 -28.13 -5.55 -4.14
N GLY A 146 -29.26 -6.07 -3.66
CA GLY A 146 -29.65 -7.46 -3.87
C GLY A 146 -29.14 -8.47 -2.86
N ALA A 147 -29.53 -8.33 -1.60
CA ALA A 147 -30.03 -9.52 -0.91
C ALA A 147 -31.36 -9.92 -1.58
N ASP A 148 -31.29 -10.52 -2.76
CA ASP A 148 -32.37 -11.34 -3.30
C ASP A 148 -31.80 -12.72 -3.58
N MET A 149 -32.32 -13.65 -2.78
CA MET A 149 -32.11 -15.07 -2.93
C MET A 149 -32.57 -15.54 -4.32
N ALA A 150 -31.76 -16.34 -4.98
CA ALA A 150 -32.10 -17.42 -5.94
C ALA A 150 -30.94 -17.55 -6.94
N ALA A 151 -30.33 -18.68 -7.21
CA ALA A 151 -30.63 -20.04 -6.84
C ALA A 151 -29.32 -20.82 -6.87
N VAL A 152 -29.06 -21.59 -5.82
CA VAL A 152 -28.27 -22.81 -5.94
C VAL A 152 -29.07 -23.74 -6.84
N GLY A 153 -28.78 -23.72 -8.14
CA GLY A 153 -29.30 -24.69 -9.10
C GLY A 153 -28.52 -25.98 -8.98
N MET A 154 -28.92 -26.81 -8.03
CA MET A 154 -28.45 -28.19 -7.90
C MET A 154 -28.75 -28.98 -9.18
N MET A 155 -27.77 -29.77 -9.59
CA MET A 155 -27.96 -30.94 -10.45
C MET A 155 -29.00 -31.87 -9.84
N ALA A 156 -30.10 -32.10 -10.55
CA ALA A 156 -30.91 -33.32 -10.42
C ALA A 156 -31.73 -33.53 -11.70
N GLY A 157 -31.45 -34.61 -12.41
CA GLY A 157 -32.31 -35.09 -13.48
C GLY A 157 -33.64 -35.63 -12.93
N LEU A 158 -34.70 -35.51 -13.72
CA LEU A 158 -35.84 -36.41 -13.62
C LEU A 158 -36.57 -36.50 -14.97
N VAL A 159 -36.56 -37.72 -15.52
CA VAL A 159 -37.40 -38.22 -16.61
C VAL A 159 -38.84 -38.28 -16.13
N ILE A 160 -39.83 -37.77 -16.89
CA ILE A 160 -41.19 -38.35 -16.88
C ILE A 160 -41.78 -38.42 -18.29
N VAL A 161 -42.11 -39.65 -18.64
CA VAL A 161 -42.96 -40.14 -19.73
C VAL A 161 -44.44 -39.93 -19.39
N GLY A 162 -45.24 -39.50 -20.38
CA GLY A 162 -46.54 -40.10 -20.70
C GLY A 162 -47.83 -39.58 -20.03
N GLY A 163 -48.83 -39.32 -20.91
CA GLY A 163 -50.28 -39.39 -20.66
C GLY A 163 -50.92 -38.17 -19.98
N MET A 164 -52.17 -37.80 -20.18
CA MET A 164 -53.27 -38.12 -21.10
C MET A 164 -54.46 -37.25 -20.64
N MET A 165 -55.40 -36.96 -21.55
CA MET A 165 -56.78 -36.48 -21.33
C MET A 165 -56.99 -35.04 -20.83
N LEU A 166 -57.57 -34.19 -21.68
CA LEU A 166 -59.02 -33.95 -21.76
C LEU A 166 -59.40 -33.49 -23.18
#